data_AF-A0A4C1VSU5-F1
#
_entry.id   AF-A0A4C1VSU5-F1
#
_cell.length_a   1.000
_cell.length_b   1.000
_cell.length_c   1.000
_cell.angle_alpha   90.00
_cell.angle_beta   90.00
_cell.angle_gamma   90.00
#
_symmetry.space_group_name_H-M   'P 1'
#
loop_
_entity.id
_entity.type
_entity.pdbx_description
1 polymer ?
#
loop_
_entity_poly.entity_id
_entity_poly.type
_entity_poly.pdbx_seq_one_letter_code
_entity_poly.pdbx_strand_id
1 'polypeptide(L)'
;MADCYCPGRQLSLDESMVLWRGRLLFRQYIKNKRHKYGLKLYMLTEPDGLILKFRVYAGSKDVEVTGKGHAEKIVLHLLEDFLEKGHEVYMDNYYNSVGLAKNLWKRKLIARELSDPP
;
A
#
# COMPACT_ATOMS: atom_id res chain seq x y z
N MET A 1 -12.04 11.57 2.44
CA MET A 1 -12.17 10.63 3.59
C MET A 1 -11.47 11.20 4.81
N ALA A 2 -10.23 11.69 4.67
CA ALA A 2 -9.44 12.28 5.76
C ALA A 2 -10.18 13.35 6.60
N ASP A 3 -11.07 14.14 5.99
CA ASP A 3 -11.79 15.21 6.70
C ASP A 3 -13.05 14.75 7.46
N CYS A 4 -13.52 13.52 7.23
CA CYS A 4 -14.81 13.04 7.75
C CYS A 4 -14.74 11.71 8.49
N TYR A 5 -13.58 11.05 8.49
CA TYR A 5 -13.42 9.71 9.06
C TYR A 5 -12.05 9.53 9.72
N CYS A 6 -12.06 8.97 10.92
CA CYS A 6 -10.85 8.63 11.67
C CYS A 6 -10.76 7.10 11.76
N PRO A 7 -9.79 6.46 11.09
CA PRO A 7 -9.65 5.01 11.16
C PRO A 7 -9.15 4.56 12.53
N GLY A 8 -9.39 3.28 12.82
CA GLY A 8 -8.87 2.59 13.97
C GLY A 8 -7.35 2.43 13.95
N ARG A 9 -6.82 1.77 14.99
CA ARG A 9 -5.38 1.59 15.18
C ARG A 9 -4.74 0.72 14.10
N GLN A 10 -5.42 -0.36 13.69
CA GLN A 10 -4.87 -1.33 12.74
C GLN A 10 -5.18 -0.90 11.30
N LEU A 11 -4.16 -0.85 10.47
CA LEU A 11 -4.25 -0.56 9.04
C LEU A 11 -3.60 -1.71 8.26
N SER A 12 -4.12 -2.03 7.09
CA SER A 12 -3.57 -3.04 6.19
C SER A 12 -3.15 -2.42 4.87
N LEU A 13 -1.93 -2.70 4.44
CA LEU A 13 -1.37 -2.25 3.16
C LEU A 13 -1.08 -3.46 2.28
N ASP A 14 -1.79 -3.54 1.15
CA ASP A 14 -1.68 -4.63 0.20
C ASP A 14 -1.98 -4.16 -1.24
N GLU A 15 -1.79 -5.04 -2.21
CA GLU A 15 -2.13 -4.83 -3.60
C GLU A 15 -3.47 -5.44 -3.99
N SER A 16 -4.23 -4.70 -4.79
CA SER A 16 -5.43 -5.21 -5.45
C SER A 16 -5.33 -5.06 -6.96
N MET A 17 -6.23 -5.76 -7.66
CA MET A 17 -6.30 -5.74 -9.11
C MET A 17 -7.73 -5.50 -9.59
N VAL A 18 -7.92 -4.39 -10.31
CA VAL A 18 -9.17 -4.12 -11.04
C VAL A 18 -9.07 -4.75 -12.42
N LEU A 19 -10.04 -5.58 -12.78
CA LEU A 19 -10.00 -6.33 -14.03
C LEU A 19 -10.20 -5.41 -15.23
N TRP A 20 -9.22 -5.43 -16.13
CA TRP A 20 -9.27 -4.60 -17.34
C TRP A 20 -8.54 -5.28 -18.50
N ARG A 21 -9.25 -5.45 -19.62
CA ARG A 21 -8.70 -6.06 -20.85
C ARG A 21 -8.52 -5.07 -21.99
N GLY A 22 -8.99 -3.83 -21.85
CA GLY A 22 -8.85 -2.79 -22.86
C GLY A 22 -7.40 -2.34 -23.09
N ARG A 23 -7.22 -1.43 -24.05
CA ARG A 23 -5.93 -0.79 -24.34
C ARG A 23 -5.62 0.24 -23.26
N LEU A 24 -4.59 -0.03 -22.48
CA LEU A 24 -4.11 0.89 -21.47
C LEU A 24 -2.60 0.70 -21.30
N LEU A 25 -1.87 1.81 -21.22
CA LEU A 25 -0.40 1.83 -21.24
C LEU A 25 0.23 1.11 -20.03
N PHE A 26 -0.39 1.20 -18.86
CA PHE A 26 0.12 0.65 -17.60
C PHE A 26 -0.66 -0.59 -17.12
N ARG A 27 -1.36 -1.27 -18.05
CA ARG A 27 -2.02 -2.54 -17.75
C ARG A 27 -0.98 -3.57 -17.29
N GLN A 28 -1.25 -4.20 -16.16
CA GLN A 28 -0.41 -5.26 -15.61
C GLN A 28 -0.89 -6.65 -16.01
N TYR A 29 0.07 -7.55 -16.17
CA TYR A 29 -0.16 -8.97 -16.38
C TYR A 29 0.43 -9.78 -15.21
N ILE A 30 -0.42 -10.46 -14.44
CA ILE A 30 0.01 -11.34 -13.34
C ILE A 30 -0.21 -12.79 -13.73
N LYS A 31 0.88 -13.50 -14.05
CA LYS A 31 0.85 -14.87 -14.58
C LYS A 31 0.10 -15.87 -13.69
N ASN A 32 0.23 -15.72 -12.37
CA ASN A 32 -0.23 -16.68 -11.36
C ASN A 32 -1.63 -16.38 -10.81
N LYS A 33 -2.38 -15.43 -11.37
CA LYS A 33 -3.74 -15.09 -10.92
C LYS A 33 -4.78 -15.55 -11.95
N ARG A 34 -5.98 -15.95 -11.50
CA ARG A 34 -7.11 -16.37 -12.37
C ARG A 34 -7.45 -15.28 -13.39
N HIS A 35 -7.50 -14.04 -12.94
CA HIS A 35 -7.66 -12.88 -13.79
C HIS A 35 -6.30 -12.23 -14.00
N LYS A 36 -5.72 -12.48 -15.17
CA LYS A 36 -4.32 -12.14 -15.42
C LYS A 36 -4.11 -10.69 -15.84
N TYR A 37 -5.11 -10.03 -16.42
CA TYR A 37 -4.98 -8.68 -16.95
C TYR A 37 -5.80 -7.69 -16.13
N GLY A 38 -5.15 -6.60 -15.70
CA GLY A 38 -5.84 -5.57 -14.95
C GLY A 38 -4.98 -4.37 -14.61
N LEU A 39 -5.58 -3.51 -13.82
CA LEU A 39 -4.97 -2.35 -13.16
C LEU A 39 -4.51 -2.79 -11.79
N LYS A 40 -3.21 -2.71 -11.53
CA LYS A 40 -2.66 -2.94 -10.20
C LYS A 40 -2.83 -1.68 -9.36
N LEU A 41 -3.38 -1.83 -8.15
CA LEU A 41 -3.57 -0.77 -7.17
C LEU A 41 -2.78 -1.13 -5.91
N TYR A 42 -2.13 -0.15 -5.30
CA TYR A 42 -1.67 -0.20 -3.93
C TYR A 42 -2.77 0.39 -3.05
N MET A 43 -3.19 -0.31 -2.00
CA MET A 43 -4.31 0.11 -1.16
C MET A 43 -3.89 0.11 0.30
N LEU A 44 -4.30 1.15 1.00
CA LEU A 44 -4.33 1.22 2.45
C LEU A 44 -5.78 1.08 2.89
N THR A 45 -6.02 0.11 3.77
CA THR A 45 -7.35 -0.30 4.19
C THR A 45 -7.42 -0.49 5.70
N GLU A 46 -8.63 -0.52 6.24
CA GLU A 46 -8.87 -1.06 7.58
C GLU A 46 -9.16 -2.56 7.54
N PRO A 47 -9.08 -3.26 8.69
CA PRO A 47 -9.36 -4.69 8.79
C PRO A 47 -10.75 -5.10 8.28
N ASP A 48 -11.71 -4.18 8.30
CA ASP A 48 -13.08 -4.39 7.82
C ASP A 48 -13.23 -4.23 6.29
N GLY A 49 -12.15 -3.84 5.60
CA GLY A 49 -12.11 -3.65 4.15
C GLY A 49 -12.40 -2.22 3.70
N LEU A 50 -12.55 -1.24 4.60
CA LEU A 50 -12.70 0.15 4.20
C LEU A 50 -11.41 0.68 3.56
N ILE A 51 -11.50 1.22 2.34
CA ILE A 51 -10.35 1.77 1.63
C ILE A 51 -10.12 3.22 2.08
N LEU A 52 -8.99 3.47 2.73
CA LEU A 52 -8.61 4.80 3.22
C LEU A 52 -7.87 5.62 2.16
N LYS A 53 -6.93 4.99 1.46
CA LYS A 53 -6.11 5.61 0.41
C LYS A 53 -5.68 4.54 -0.58
N PHE A 54 -5.59 4.89 -1.85
CA PHE A 54 -5.03 3.98 -2.85
C PHE A 54 -4.19 4.75 -3.88
N ARG A 55 -3.28 4.05 -4.53
CA ARG A 55 -2.45 4.57 -5.62
C ARG A 55 -2.45 3.60 -6.79
N VAL A 56 -2.63 4.11 -8.00
CA VAL A 56 -2.59 3.31 -9.22
C VAL A 56 -1.14 3.05 -9.60
N TYR A 57 -0.80 1.79 -9.88
CA TYR A 57 0.50 1.47 -10.47
C TYR A 57 0.54 1.93 -11.93
N ALA A 58 1.34 2.95 -12.23
CA ALA A 58 1.51 3.49 -13.58
C ALA A 58 2.81 3.03 -14.28
N GLY A 59 3.52 2.02 -13.73
CA GLY A 59 4.79 1.56 -14.26
C GLY A 59 5.90 2.61 -14.14
N SER A 60 6.84 2.60 -15.08
CA SER A 60 8.00 3.52 -15.11
C SER A 60 7.65 5.00 -15.32
N LYS A 61 6.38 5.32 -15.58
CA LYS A 61 5.90 6.69 -15.75
C LYS A 61 5.49 7.34 -14.43
N ASP A 62 5.46 6.62 -13.32
CA ASP A 62 5.11 7.19 -12.01
C ASP A 62 6.32 7.94 -11.42
N VAL A 63 6.41 9.24 -11.66
CA VAL A 63 7.59 10.05 -11.29
C VAL A 63 7.83 10.08 -9.77
N GLU A 64 6.78 9.97 -8.96
CA GLU A 64 6.87 10.14 -7.50
C GLU A 64 7.39 8.87 -6.82
N VAL A 65 6.91 7.70 -7.23
CA VAL A 65 7.27 6.43 -6.57
C VAL A 65 8.22 5.54 -7.39
N THR A 66 8.52 5.84 -8.66
CA THR A 66 9.44 5.03 -9.47
C THR A 66 10.90 5.11 -8.97
N GLY A 67 11.68 4.08 -9.29
CA GLY A 67 13.12 4.01 -9.06
C GLY A 67 13.51 3.15 -7.87
N LYS A 68 14.74 3.36 -7.37
CA LYS A 68 15.21 2.66 -6.16
C LYS A 68 14.33 3.03 -4.97
N GLY A 69 14.00 2.02 -4.16
CA GLY A 69 13.14 2.19 -2.98
C GLY A 69 11.64 2.34 -3.30
N HIS A 70 11.17 1.84 -4.45
CA HIS A 70 9.77 1.93 -4.87
C HIS A 70 8.77 1.52 -3.78
N ALA A 71 8.99 0.36 -3.14
CA ALA A 71 8.12 -0.14 -2.07
C ALA A 71 8.07 0.82 -0.87
N GLU A 72 9.22 1.29 -0.39
CA GLU A 72 9.30 2.26 0.72
C GLU A 72 8.59 3.59 0.36
N LYS A 73 8.79 4.11 -0.85
CA LYS A 73 8.12 5.32 -1.32
C LYS A 73 6.60 5.16 -1.35
N ILE A 74 6.10 4.01 -1.82
CA ILE A 74 4.66 3.71 -1.82
C ILE A 74 4.12 3.68 -0.40
N VAL A 75 4.79 2.98 0.51
CA VAL A 75 4.36 2.86 1.92
C VAL A 75 4.28 4.24 2.56
N LEU A 76 5.34 5.06 2.42
CA LEU A 76 5.36 6.41 2.98
C LEU A 76 4.27 7.30 2.38
N HIS A 77 4.02 7.22 1.07
CA HIS A 77 2.99 8.00 0.40
C HIS A 77 1.57 7.60 0.86
N LEU A 78 1.31 6.30 1.01
CA LEU A 78 0.01 5.82 1.49
C LEU A 78 -0.22 6.16 2.96
N LEU A 79 0.83 6.15 3.78
CA LEU A 79 0.75 6.39 5.21
C LEU A 79 0.89 7.86 5.62
N GLU A 80 1.18 8.78 4.70
CA GLU A 80 1.49 10.20 5.00
C GLU A 80 0.50 10.85 5.98
N ASP A 81 -0.80 10.61 5.79
CA ASP A 81 -1.88 11.16 6.60
C ASP A 81 -2.10 10.41 7.94
N PHE A 82 -1.40 9.31 8.14
CA PHE A 82 -1.52 8.39 9.29
C PHE A 82 -0.25 8.35 10.15
N LEU A 83 0.78 9.11 9.77
CA LEU A 83 1.99 9.26 10.57
C LEU A 83 1.69 9.97 11.89
N GLU A 84 2.48 9.67 12.91
CA GLU A 84 2.46 10.30 14.24
C GLU A 84 1.19 10.08 15.08
N LYS A 85 0.25 9.26 14.59
CA LYS A 85 -1.03 8.97 15.25
C LYS A 85 -1.05 7.67 16.07
N GLY A 86 0.03 6.88 16.06
CA GLY A 86 0.13 5.63 16.83
C GLY A 86 -0.56 4.43 16.17
N HIS A 87 -0.77 4.47 14.85
CA HIS A 87 -1.31 3.32 14.10
C HIS A 87 -0.29 2.18 13.97
N GLU A 88 -0.82 0.99 13.67
CA GLU A 88 -0.06 -0.19 13.26
C GLU A 88 -0.41 -0.51 11.82
N VAL A 89 0.61 -0.70 10.98
CA VAL A 89 0.42 -1.13 9.59
C VAL A 89 0.85 -2.58 9.43
N TYR A 90 -0.04 -3.40 8.90
CA TYR A 90 0.20 -4.78 8.53
C TYR A 90 0.44 -4.84 7.03
N MET A 91 1.59 -5.35 6.63
CA MET A 91 1.99 -5.36 5.22
C MET A 91 2.69 -6.66 4.83
N ASP A 92 2.61 -7.00 3.55
CA ASP A 92 3.31 -8.15 2.98
C ASP A 92 4.84 -7.95 3.02
N ASN A 93 5.57 -9.05 2.96
CA ASN A 93 7.03 -9.12 2.96
C ASN A 93 7.68 -8.35 1.81
N TYR A 94 6.96 -8.13 0.72
CA TYR A 94 7.41 -7.25 -0.36
C TYR A 94 7.73 -5.82 0.12
N TYR A 95 7.03 -5.33 1.14
CA TYR A 95 7.21 -3.98 1.69
C TYR A 95 8.17 -3.93 2.87
N ASN A 96 8.41 -5.05 3.55
CA ASN A 96 9.18 -5.10 4.77
C ASN A 96 10.68 -4.85 4.51
N SER A 97 11.23 -3.83 5.18
CA SER A 97 12.68 -3.62 5.25
C SER A 97 13.06 -3.00 6.59
N VAL A 98 14.28 -3.28 7.06
CA VAL A 98 14.79 -2.74 8.34
C VAL A 98 14.87 -1.22 8.32
N GLY A 99 15.23 -0.64 7.17
CA GLY A 99 15.29 0.82 7.00
C GLY A 99 13.92 1.47 7.14
N LEU A 100 12.92 0.92 6.45
CA LEU A 100 11.53 1.37 6.52
C LEU A 100 10.97 1.25 7.93
N ALA A 101 11.12 0.09 8.59
CA ALA A 101 10.62 -0.13 9.94
C ALA A 101 11.18 0.89 10.94
N LYS A 102 12.48 1.21 10.87
CA LYS A 102 13.10 2.26 11.68
C LYS A 102 12.55 3.65 11.38
N ASN A 103 12.28 3.95 10.10
CA ASN A 103 11.72 5.23 9.68
C ASN A 103 10.28 5.41 10.19
N LEU A 104 9.45 4.37 10.05
CA LEU A 104 8.07 4.35 10.56
C LEU A 104 8.03 4.46 12.08
N TRP A 105 8.90 3.72 12.78
CA TRP A 105 8.99 3.78 14.25
C TRP A 105 9.29 5.21 14.75
N LYS A 106 10.23 5.90 14.12
CA LYS A 106 10.53 7.31 14.45
C LYS A 106 9.32 8.24 14.29
N ARG A 107 8.39 7.88 13.40
CA ARG A 107 7.15 8.61 13.13
C ARG A 107 5.94 8.04 13.88
N LYS A 108 6.18 7.32 14.99
CA LYS A 108 5.16 6.70 15.84
C LYS A 108 4.18 5.80 15.07
N LEU A 109 4.70 5.04 14.11
CA LEU A 109 3.94 4.04 13.37
C LEU A 109 4.67 2.70 13.45
N ILE A 110 3.94 1.65 13.81
CA ILE A 110 4.51 0.31 13.99
C ILE A 110 4.26 -0.50 12.72
N ALA A 111 5.32 -1.05 12.13
CA ALA A 111 5.21 -2.01 11.04
C ALA A 111 5.08 -3.43 11.60
N ARG A 112 4.11 -4.19 11.09
CA ARG A 112 3.81 -5.59 11.41
C ARG A 112 3.82 -6.42 10.13
N GLU A 113 4.16 -7.70 10.25
CA GLU A 113 3.99 -8.64 9.16
C GLU A 113 2.51 -9.04 9.06
N LEU A 114 1.98 -9.23 7.85
CA LEU A 114 0.58 -9.66 7.67
C LEU A 114 0.29 -11.03 8.31
N SER A 115 1.32 -11.84 8.55
CA SER A 115 1.25 -13.14 9.23
C SER A 115 1.21 -13.03 10.76
N ASP A 116 1.49 -11.85 11.33
CA ASP A 116 1.46 -11.64 12.77
C ASP A 116 0.01 -11.67 13.30
N PRO A 117 -0.24 -12.33 14.45
CA PRO A 117 -1.57 -12.27 15.07
C PRO A 117 -1.91 -10.82 15.49
N PRO A 118 -3.20 -10.43 15.41
CA PRO A 118 -3.66 -9.09 15.78
C PRO A 118 -3.55 -8.79 17.28
#